data_AF-A0A938SRN7-F1
#
_entry.id   AF-A0A938SRN7-F1
#
_cell.length_a   1.000
_cell.length_b   1.000
_cell.length_c   1.000
_cell.angle_alpha   90.00
_cell.angle_beta   90.00
_cell.angle_gamma   90.00
#
_symmetry.space_group_name_H-M   'P 1'
#
loop_
_entity.id
_entity.type
_entity.pdbx_description
1 polymer ?
#
loop_
_entity_poly.entity_id
_entity_poly.type
_entity_poly.pdbx_seq_one_letter_code
_entity_poly.pdbx_strand_id
1 'polypeptide(L)'
;MPPQPLTPVERRRRTIDNLTTIGEAIRRYTAANRMFFASSIRDAGRRPLLSWRVELLPYLGHQELHRQFRLNEPWDSPHNKALLDRIPDVYLSPERCDDTTNYVVPVASFTAFGDKRGGLPLRKFEDGLANTVVLLEVNDASAVPWTKPADLELNMLTLGRHVGGLREDGYFVVWGDGSVGRIAAVTDSMAMFTYDAGEHFLAAEVSLAATAEPATEEGRETVGSDVPSDVPPDPTQGAAAREKPMVAGNSDTLAPSHVPSVLRDRMPLPDPLSLKTARDLVREIYQHDYESAKTDRDRAQLADRLLQRAEQVSGDHAGQYVLLEIAMNIATQVGHGTTALSALQKLVNRYQVDELTVSSDVLTQLAKSDRSRTGVTAVLDRCERLVDMALRQDHFDMAENLCQLALGAARQLDDRQKMANLAERRKEIDEARDAYQTVQQALVSVTNADDPATCLEAGRYYCFVKANWEIGLPLLAKGSDPRLRELAEAELRLPTIAAEQLQLGDGWWELGERDKAHRKALLTRAAHWYAQAVKTLPSGLFRVKAEMRVQQVKREYGQDAAGSAVSGRAG
;
A
#
# COMPACT_ATOMS: atom_id res chain seq x y z
N MET A 1 14.57 -31.22 13.40
CA MET A 1 13.55 -31.15 12.34
C MET A 1 12.67 -32.38 12.41
N PRO A 2 11.34 -32.26 12.34
CA PRO A 2 10.50 -33.42 12.07
C PRO A 2 10.88 -34.01 10.71
N PRO A 3 10.88 -35.34 10.55
CA PRO A 3 11.34 -36.03 9.34
C PRO A 3 10.44 -35.83 8.11
N GLN A 4 9.32 -35.11 8.24
CA GLN A 4 8.39 -34.74 7.18
C GLN A 4 7.94 -33.27 7.37
N PRO A 5 7.67 -32.52 6.28
CA PRO A 5 7.12 -31.16 6.35
C PRO A 5 5.78 -31.16 7.08
N LEU A 6 5.49 -30.09 7.82
CA LEU A 6 4.25 -30.02 8.60
C LEU A 6 3.06 -29.79 7.68
N THR A 7 1.96 -30.48 7.93
CA THR A 7 0.70 -30.19 7.26
C THR A 7 0.20 -28.78 7.61
N PRO A 8 -0.62 -28.13 6.76
CA PRO A 8 -1.26 -26.85 7.09
C PRO A 8 -1.94 -26.83 8.47
N VAL A 9 -2.63 -27.92 8.83
CA VAL A 9 -3.32 -28.09 10.11
C VAL A 9 -2.33 -28.12 11.28
N GLU A 10 -1.23 -28.87 11.16
CA GLU A 10 -0.19 -28.94 12.19
C GLU A 10 0.52 -27.60 12.37
N ARG A 11 0.77 -26.87 11.27
CA ARG A 11 1.35 -25.53 11.32
C ARG A 11 0.44 -24.58 12.09
N ARG A 12 -0.85 -24.53 11.75
CA ARG A 12 -1.84 -23.71 12.46
C ARG A 12 -1.96 -24.10 13.93
N ARG A 13 -2.06 -25.40 14.24
CA ARG A 13 -2.14 -25.89 15.62
C ARG A 13 -0.95 -25.40 16.47
N ARG A 14 0.27 -25.54 15.95
CA ARG A 14 1.49 -25.05 16.63
C ARG A 14 1.51 -23.53 16.78
N THR A 15 1.10 -22.76 15.76
CA THR A 15 0.96 -21.30 15.88
C THR A 15 -0.03 -20.95 17.00
N ILE A 16 -1.18 -21.62 17.06
CA ILE A 16 -2.20 -21.38 18.11
C ILE A 16 -1.64 -21.71 19.50
N ASP A 17 -0.95 -22.84 19.66
CA ASP A 17 -0.35 -23.25 20.94
C ASP A 17 0.71 -22.24 21.41
N ASN A 18 1.57 -21.79 20.48
CA ASN A 18 2.58 -20.77 20.75
C ASN A 18 1.94 -19.44 21.18
N LEU A 19 0.99 -18.93 20.40
CA LEU A 19 0.31 -17.66 20.69
C LEU A 19 -0.52 -17.73 21.97
N THR A 20 -1.12 -18.88 22.28
CA THR A 20 -1.83 -19.11 23.54
C THR A 20 -0.88 -19.03 24.72
N THR A 21 0.30 -19.67 24.61
CA THR A 21 1.33 -19.64 25.64
C THR A 21 1.90 -18.23 25.83
N ILE A 22 2.11 -17.47 24.75
CA ILE A 22 2.52 -16.06 24.82
C ILE A 22 1.42 -15.22 25.47
N GLY A 23 0.16 -15.38 25.05
CA GLY A 23 -1.00 -14.68 25.63
C GLY A 23 -1.15 -14.93 27.13
N GLU A 24 -0.89 -16.15 27.61
CA GLU A 24 -0.83 -16.45 29.04
C GLU A 24 0.32 -15.72 29.75
N ALA A 25 1.51 -15.67 29.15
CA ALA A 25 2.63 -14.91 29.72
C ALA A 25 2.32 -13.41 29.81
N ILE A 26 1.65 -12.85 28.80
CA ILE A 26 1.15 -11.47 28.82
C ILE A 26 0.16 -11.25 29.97
N ARG A 27 -0.80 -12.17 30.19
CA ARG A 27 -1.71 -12.11 31.34
C ARG A 27 -0.96 -12.14 32.67
N ARG A 28 0.03 -13.03 32.81
CA ARG A 28 0.85 -13.11 34.04
C ARG A 28 1.67 -11.83 34.26
N TYR A 29 2.28 -11.29 33.20
CA TYR A 29 3.04 -10.02 33.25
C TYR A 29 2.15 -8.86 33.68
N THR A 30 1.00 -8.69 33.02
CA THR A 30 0.07 -7.58 33.28
C THR A 30 -0.56 -7.67 34.67
N ALA A 31 -0.86 -8.88 35.15
CA ALA A 31 -1.31 -9.11 36.52
C ALA A 31 -0.25 -8.72 37.56
N ALA A 32 1.01 -9.09 37.33
CA ALA A 32 2.12 -8.80 38.25
C ALA A 32 2.53 -7.32 38.27
N ASN A 33 2.55 -6.67 37.10
CA ASN A 33 3.11 -5.32 36.95
C ASN A 33 2.05 -4.21 36.86
N ARG A 34 0.77 -4.56 36.66
CA ARG A 34 -0.34 -3.60 36.43
C ARG A 34 -0.11 -2.67 35.23
N MET A 35 0.68 -3.13 34.27
CA MET A 35 1.00 -2.46 33.01
C MET A 35 1.22 -3.49 31.91
N PHE A 36 1.04 -3.08 30.66
CA PHE A 36 1.60 -3.75 29.49
C PHE A 36 3.10 -3.48 29.40
N PHE A 37 3.86 -4.45 28.90
CA PHE A 37 5.30 -4.31 28.65
C PHE A 37 5.57 -3.31 27.52
N ALA A 38 6.79 -2.79 27.44
CA ALA A 38 7.22 -1.93 26.33
C ALA A 38 7.67 -2.79 25.13
N SER A 39 7.77 -2.23 23.93
CA SER A 39 8.34 -2.94 22.77
C SER A 39 9.82 -3.33 22.98
N SER A 40 10.53 -2.67 23.89
CA SER A 40 11.93 -2.95 24.18
C SER A 40 12.32 -2.55 25.59
N ILE A 41 13.26 -3.31 26.15
CA ILE A 41 14.03 -2.91 27.33
C ILE A 41 14.99 -1.80 26.88
N ARG A 42 15.00 -0.67 27.60
CA ARG A 42 15.76 0.52 27.25
C ARG A 42 16.72 0.92 28.36
N ASP A 43 17.83 1.56 27.97
CA ASP A 43 18.73 2.20 28.94
C ASP A 43 18.14 3.51 29.50
N ALA A 44 18.85 4.14 30.44
CA ALA A 44 18.45 5.43 31.02
C ALA A 44 18.34 6.55 29.96
N GLY A 45 19.08 6.43 28.85
CA GLY A 45 19.07 7.33 27.69
C GLY A 45 18.00 6.97 26.64
N ARG A 46 17.07 6.05 26.94
CA ARG A 46 15.99 5.58 26.07
C ARG A 46 16.44 4.78 24.85
N ARG A 47 17.71 4.39 24.76
CA ARG A 47 18.19 3.54 23.67
C ARG A 47 17.64 2.13 23.85
N PRO A 48 17.02 1.52 22.81
CA PRO A 48 16.55 0.16 22.88
C PRO A 48 17.72 -0.81 22.95
N LEU A 49 17.69 -1.71 23.94
CA LEU A 49 18.74 -2.68 24.20
C LEU A 49 18.31 -4.08 23.77
N LEU A 50 17.18 -4.56 24.30
CA LEU A 50 16.68 -5.93 24.11
C LEU A 50 15.19 -5.92 23.80
N SER A 51 14.74 -6.95 23.08
CA SER A 51 13.33 -7.17 22.77
C SER A 51 12.47 -7.41 24.02
N TRP A 52 11.19 -7.03 23.94
CA TRP A 52 10.14 -7.45 24.87
C TRP A 52 10.07 -8.98 25.10
N ARG A 53 10.50 -9.76 24.11
CA ARG A 53 10.57 -11.23 24.22
C ARG A 53 11.51 -11.69 25.32
N VAL A 54 12.59 -10.94 25.56
CA VAL A 54 13.51 -11.19 26.69
C VAL A 54 12.82 -10.85 28.01
N GLU A 55 12.09 -9.73 28.07
CA GLU A 55 11.35 -9.29 29.27
C GLU A 55 10.28 -10.30 29.71
N LEU A 56 9.63 -10.99 28.76
CA LEU A 56 8.59 -11.99 29.06
C LEU A 56 9.12 -13.38 29.47
N LEU A 57 10.41 -13.68 29.29
CA LEU A 57 10.98 -15.00 29.60
C LEU A 57 10.61 -15.54 31.00
N PRO A 58 10.63 -14.74 32.09
CA PRO A 58 10.27 -15.25 33.41
C PRO A 58 8.81 -15.72 33.52
N TYR A 59 7.91 -15.14 32.73
CA TYR A 59 6.48 -15.45 32.69
C TYR A 59 6.15 -16.62 31.76
N LEU A 60 7.12 -17.02 30.93
CA LEU A 60 7.13 -18.23 30.11
C LEU A 60 7.84 -19.41 30.80
N GLY A 61 8.33 -19.25 32.03
CA GLY A 61 9.06 -20.28 32.77
C GLY A 61 10.56 -20.36 32.46
N HIS A 62 11.11 -19.39 31.71
CA HIS A 62 12.52 -19.33 31.33
C HIS A 62 13.34 -18.40 32.25
N GLN A 63 13.17 -18.47 33.58
CA GLN A 63 13.88 -17.58 34.52
C GLN A 63 15.41 -17.74 34.47
N GLU A 64 15.89 -18.95 34.22
CA GLU A 64 17.33 -19.22 34.12
C GLU A 64 17.95 -18.58 32.87
N LEU A 65 17.28 -18.69 31.72
CA LEU A 65 17.72 -18.03 30.49
C LEU A 65 17.67 -16.50 30.63
N HIS A 66 16.62 -15.95 31.25
CA HIS A 66 16.52 -14.52 31.52
C HIS A 66 17.71 -13.99 32.36
N ARG A 67 18.12 -14.74 33.40
CA ARG A 67 19.26 -14.36 34.25
C ARG A 67 20.61 -14.34 33.53
N GLN A 68 20.70 -14.99 32.37
CA GLN A 68 21.92 -14.99 31.57
C GLN A 68 22.05 -13.72 30.71
N PHE A 69 20.97 -12.99 30.43
CA PHE A 69 21.04 -11.75 29.67
C PHE A 69 21.62 -10.59 30.49
N ARG A 70 22.47 -9.77 29.84
CA ARG A 70 22.90 -8.48 30.38
C ARG A 70 21.93 -7.40 29.92
N LEU A 71 20.96 -7.07 30.77
CA LEU A 71 19.86 -6.16 30.45
C LEU A 71 20.29 -4.70 30.20
N ASN A 72 21.52 -4.36 30.55
CA ASN A 72 22.14 -3.05 30.34
C ASN A 72 23.03 -3.00 29.08
N GLU A 73 23.11 -4.09 28.31
CA GLU A 73 23.85 -4.18 27.05
C GLU A 73 22.88 -4.38 25.88
N PRO A 74 23.23 -3.92 24.66
CA PRO A 74 22.40 -4.16 23.49
C PRO A 74 22.36 -5.64 23.11
N TRP A 75 21.35 -6.04 22.35
CA TRP A 75 21.12 -7.41 21.89
C TRP A 75 22.30 -8.00 21.10
N ASP A 76 23.06 -7.16 20.41
CA ASP A 76 24.21 -7.53 19.58
C ASP A 76 25.56 -7.42 20.31
N SER A 77 25.55 -7.16 21.63
CA SER A 77 26.77 -7.26 22.45
C SER A 77 27.35 -8.68 22.35
N PRO A 78 28.68 -8.87 22.43
CA PRO A 78 29.27 -10.21 22.34
C PRO A 78 28.67 -11.22 23.35
N HIS A 79 28.24 -10.76 24.53
CA HIS A 79 27.60 -11.59 25.55
C HIS A 79 26.15 -11.94 25.17
N ASN A 80 25.31 -10.95 24.87
CA ASN A 80 23.90 -11.18 24.55
C ASN A 80 23.72 -11.90 23.22
N LYS A 81 24.59 -11.63 22.24
CA LYS A 81 24.60 -12.27 20.93
C LYS A 81 24.84 -13.78 21.02
N ALA A 82 25.60 -14.25 22.01
CA ALA A 82 25.85 -15.67 22.24
C ALA A 82 24.60 -16.45 22.73
N LEU A 83 23.53 -15.75 23.10
CA LEU A 83 22.27 -16.33 23.57
C LEU A 83 21.20 -16.43 22.47
N LEU A 84 21.47 -15.98 21.24
CA LEU A 84 20.50 -16.02 20.12
C LEU A 84 20.04 -17.45 19.81
N ASP A 85 20.98 -18.40 19.79
CA ASP A 85 20.71 -19.82 19.54
C ASP A 85 19.90 -20.50 20.67
N ARG A 86 19.60 -19.77 21.76
CA ARG A 86 18.78 -20.24 22.89
C ARG A 86 17.33 -19.78 22.77
N ILE A 87 16.85 -19.50 21.56
CA ILE A 87 15.45 -19.13 21.29
C ILE A 87 14.50 -20.17 21.91
N PRO A 88 13.56 -19.74 22.78
CA PRO A 88 12.50 -20.61 23.28
C PRO A 88 11.60 -21.15 22.15
N ASP A 89 11.19 -22.42 22.26
CA ASP A 89 10.31 -23.08 21.28
C ASP A 89 9.02 -22.28 21.01
N VAL A 90 8.49 -21.62 22.04
CA VAL A 90 7.27 -20.79 21.95
C VAL A 90 7.42 -19.59 21.00
N TYR A 91 8.64 -19.11 20.76
CA TYR A 91 8.90 -18.02 19.82
C TYR A 91 9.22 -18.51 18.41
N LEU A 92 9.42 -19.80 18.20
CA LEU A 92 9.67 -20.37 16.88
C LEU A 92 8.35 -20.53 16.13
N SER A 93 8.22 -19.81 15.03
CA SER A 93 7.15 -20.07 14.06
C SER A 93 7.25 -21.52 13.55
N PRO A 94 6.13 -22.20 13.27
CA PRO A 94 6.16 -23.54 12.70
C PRO A 94 7.11 -23.64 11.50
N GLU A 95 7.94 -24.69 11.49
CA GLU A 95 8.95 -25.00 10.47
C GLU A 95 10.22 -24.13 10.51
N ARG A 96 10.23 -23.04 11.27
CA ARG A 96 11.44 -22.24 11.50
C ARG A 96 12.43 -22.99 12.39
N CYS A 97 13.71 -22.90 12.04
CA CYS A 97 14.81 -23.52 12.78
C CYS A 97 16.03 -22.60 12.94
N ASP A 98 15.82 -21.29 12.82
CA ASP A 98 16.83 -20.25 13.05
C ASP A 98 16.50 -19.42 14.30
N ASP A 99 17.28 -18.37 14.57
CA ASP A 99 17.19 -17.50 15.74
C ASP A 99 16.19 -16.33 15.57
N THR A 100 15.32 -16.40 14.56
CA THR A 100 14.33 -15.36 14.27
C THR A 100 12.91 -15.80 14.64
N THR A 101 11.99 -14.84 14.65
CA THR A 101 10.59 -15.09 15.01
C THR A 101 9.65 -14.27 14.14
N ASN A 102 8.48 -14.85 13.88
CA ASN A 102 7.37 -14.24 13.17
C ASN A 102 6.34 -13.60 14.12
N TYR A 103 6.50 -13.75 15.43
CA TYR A 103 5.56 -13.21 16.42
C TYR A 103 6.04 -11.84 16.88
N VAL A 104 5.43 -10.77 16.38
CA VAL A 104 5.87 -9.38 16.58
C VAL A 104 4.76 -8.53 17.20
N VAL A 105 5.13 -7.45 17.88
CA VAL A 105 4.16 -6.44 18.34
C VAL A 105 3.99 -5.33 17.30
N PRO A 106 2.79 -4.71 17.17
CA PRO A 106 2.60 -3.56 16.31
C PRO A 106 3.11 -2.28 16.98
N VAL A 107 4.06 -1.60 16.36
CA VAL A 107 4.68 -0.36 16.86
C VAL A 107 4.16 0.83 16.04
N ALA A 108 3.35 1.69 16.68
CA ALA A 108 3.04 3.03 16.19
C ALA A 108 2.60 3.91 17.38
N SER A 109 2.48 5.22 17.19
CA SER A 109 2.13 6.14 18.30
C SER A 109 0.77 5.87 18.94
N PHE A 110 -0.16 5.29 18.18
CA PHE A 110 -1.52 4.96 18.58
C PHE A 110 -1.65 3.53 19.14
N THR A 111 -0.61 2.70 19.07
CA THR A 111 -0.65 1.34 19.66
C THR A 111 -0.20 1.33 21.10
N ALA A 112 -0.43 0.21 21.80
CA ALA A 112 0.09 -0.01 23.15
C ALA A 112 1.63 0.06 23.23
N PHE A 113 2.33 -0.05 22.10
CA PHE A 113 3.78 -0.14 21.98
C PHE A 113 4.46 1.07 21.35
N GLY A 114 3.75 2.20 21.26
CA GLY A 114 4.37 3.49 20.91
C GLY A 114 5.54 3.84 21.86
N ASP A 115 6.30 4.88 21.54
CA ASP A 115 7.52 5.25 22.29
C ASP A 115 7.21 5.75 23.73
N LYS A 116 7.01 4.80 24.65
CA LYS A 116 6.71 4.99 26.07
C LYS A 116 7.87 4.46 26.92
N ARG A 117 8.22 5.20 27.98
CA ARG A 117 9.43 4.99 28.82
C ARG A 117 9.45 3.66 29.61
N GLY A 118 8.35 2.93 29.70
CA GLY A 118 8.26 1.70 30.51
C GLY A 118 6.91 1.01 30.41
N GLY A 119 6.39 0.87 29.18
CA GLY A 119 5.10 0.21 28.93
C GLY A 119 3.88 1.11 29.15
N LEU A 120 2.68 0.53 29.04
CA LEU A 120 1.42 1.24 29.11
C LEU A 120 0.59 0.77 30.32
N PRO A 121 0.19 1.65 31.27
CA PRO A 121 -0.65 1.26 32.39
C PRO A 121 -2.00 0.69 31.94
N LEU A 122 -2.49 -0.39 32.57
CA LEU A 122 -3.73 -1.06 32.12
C LEU A 122 -4.95 -0.12 32.11
N ARG A 123 -5.00 0.83 33.04
CA ARG A 123 -6.05 1.86 33.13
C ARG A 123 -6.12 2.80 31.91
N LYS A 124 -5.14 2.75 31.01
CA LYS A 124 -5.10 3.57 29.80
C LYS A 124 -5.72 2.90 28.60
N PHE A 125 -6.03 1.61 28.65
CA PHE A 125 -6.80 0.93 27.60
C PHE A 125 -8.28 1.30 27.76
N GLU A 126 -8.69 2.39 27.12
CA GLU A 126 -10.05 2.92 27.15
C GLU A 126 -11.01 2.02 26.33
N ASP A 127 -10.52 1.42 25.23
CA ASP A 127 -11.25 0.42 24.43
C ASP A 127 -11.39 -0.94 25.12
N GLY A 128 -10.59 -1.16 26.16
CA GLY A 128 -10.48 -2.42 26.88
C GLY A 128 -9.51 -3.41 26.23
N LEU A 129 -8.86 -4.22 27.08
CA LEU A 129 -7.83 -5.17 26.65
C LEU A 129 -8.32 -6.21 25.63
N ALA A 130 -9.58 -6.62 25.71
CA ALA A 130 -10.16 -7.59 24.78
C ALA A 130 -10.38 -7.02 23.37
N ASN A 131 -10.29 -5.71 23.18
CA ASN A 131 -10.52 -5.02 21.90
C ASN A 131 -9.25 -4.45 21.27
N THR A 132 -8.07 -4.66 21.87
CA THR A 132 -6.80 -4.15 21.33
C THR A 132 -5.88 -5.31 20.93
N VAL A 133 -5.48 -5.38 19.66
CA VAL A 133 -4.45 -6.29 19.17
C VAL A 133 -3.10 -5.86 19.71
N VAL A 134 -2.37 -6.80 20.32
CA VAL A 134 -1.06 -6.54 20.92
C VAL A 134 0.07 -7.37 20.31
N LEU A 135 -0.24 -8.41 19.54
CA LEU A 135 0.75 -9.22 18.85
C LEU A 135 0.13 -9.83 17.59
N LEU A 136 0.93 -9.97 16.54
CA LEU A 136 0.54 -10.54 15.26
C LEU A 136 1.62 -11.47 14.70
N GLU A 137 1.19 -12.47 13.92
CA GLU A 137 2.07 -13.34 13.13
C GLU A 137 2.37 -12.67 11.77
N VAL A 138 3.65 -12.39 11.49
CA VAL A 138 4.12 -11.82 10.21
C VAL A 138 4.74 -12.87 9.29
N ASN A 139 4.77 -12.58 7.99
CA ASN A 139 5.45 -13.35 6.96
C ASN A 139 6.96 -13.43 7.20
N ASP A 140 7.61 -14.45 6.63
CA ASP A 140 9.04 -14.71 6.84
C ASP A 140 9.96 -13.56 6.44
N ALA A 141 9.58 -12.79 5.40
CA ALA A 141 10.31 -11.59 4.99
C ALA A 141 10.32 -10.47 6.05
N SER A 142 9.45 -10.56 7.06
CA SER A 142 9.33 -9.60 8.16
C SER A 142 9.76 -10.20 9.51
N ALA A 143 10.30 -11.42 9.52
CA ALA A 143 10.82 -12.04 10.73
C ALA A 143 12.05 -11.29 11.25
N VAL A 144 12.22 -11.30 12.57
CA VAL A 144 13.29 -10.56 13.27
C VAL A 144 14.04 -11.48 14.23
N PRO A 145 15.35 -11.27 14.48
CA PRO A 145 16.05 -11.98 15.54
C PRO A 145 15.34 -11.78 16.89
N TRP A 146 15.07 -12.84 17.64
CA TRP A 146 14.13 -12.78 18.77
C TRP A 146 14.58 -11.87 19.93
N THR A 147 15.89 -11.63 20.08
CA THR A 147 16.44 -10.73 21.10
C THR A 147 16.57 -9.29 20.64
N LYS A 148 16.50 -9.03 19.33
CA LYS A 148 16.65 -7.70 18.74
C LYS A 148 15.41 -6.85 19.05
N PRO A 149 15.56 -5.61 19.53
CA PRO A 149 14.45 -4.70 19.78
C PRO A 149 13.93 -4.10 18.45
N ALA A 150 13.44 -4.97 17.58
CA ALA A 150 12.82 -4.65 16.30
C ALA A 150 11.52 -5.45 16.20
N ASP A 151 10.47 -4.81 15.71
CA ASP A 151 9.14 -5.36 15.57
C ASP A 151 8.46 -4.70 14.35
N LEU A 152 7.15 -4.92 14.15
CA LEU A 152 6.44 -4.36 12.99
C LEU A 152 6.12 -2.88 13.23
N GLU A 153 6.82 -2.00 12.52
CA GLU A 153 6.39 -0.61 12.36
C GLU A 153 5.06 -0.58 11.62
N LEU A 154 3.98 -0.33 12.35
CA LEU A 154 2.62 -0.52 11.85
C LEU A 154 2.25 0.60 10.87
N ASN A 155 1.97 0.20 9.64
CA ASN A 155 1.37 1.02 8.60
C ASN A 155 0.23 0.22 7.95
N MET A 156 -1.00 0.70 8.10
CA MET A 156 -2.20 0.00 7.62
C MET A 156 -2.17 -0.24 6.10
N LEU A 157 -1.58 0.68 5.33
CA LEU A 157 -1.49 0.57 3.86
C LEU A 157 -0.51 -0.52 3.40
N THR A 158 0.48 -0.87 4.23
CA THR A 158 1.47 -1.91 3.90
C THR A 158 1.30 -3.17 4.73
N LEU A 159 0.39 -3.20 5.71
CA LEU A 159 0.18 -4.33 6.62
C LEU A 159 -0.03 -5.65 5.85
N GLY A 160 -0.79 -5.63 4.75
CA GLY A 160 -1.01 -6.79 3.89
C GLY A 160 0.24 -7.40 3.25
N ARG A 161 1.35 -6.66 3.16
CA ARG A 161 2.65 -7.22 2.72
C ARG A 161 3.33 -8.01 3.83
N HIS A 162 3.02 -7.71 5.08
CA HIS A 162 3.66 -8.26 6.26
C HIS A 162 2.91 -9.43 6.87
N VAL A 163 1.62 -9.64 6.59
CA VAL A 163 0.81 -10.70 7.22
C VAL A 163 0.07 -11.56 6.19
N GLY A 164 -0.52 -12.67 6.64
CA GLY A 164 -1.46 -13.48 5.85
C GLY A 164 -0.84 -14.44 4.83
N GLY A 165 0.48 -14.51 4.73
CA GLY A 165 1.18 -15.39 3.78
C GLY A 165 1.61 -16.75 4.36
N LEU A 166 1.51 -16.96 5.68
CA LEU A 166 2.03 -18.18 6.34
C LEU A 166 0.99 -19.26 6.62
N ARG A 167 -0.25 -18.85 6.84
CA ARG A 167 -1.39 -19.71 7.21
C ARG A 167 -2.52 -19.28 6.30
N GLU A 168 -3.18 -20.25 5.67
CA GLU A 168 -4.29 -20.01 4.75
C GLU A 168 -5.38 -19.17 5.42
N ASP A 169 -6.22 -18.48 4.65
CA ASP A 169 -7.40 -17.74 5.16
C ASP A 169 -7.12 -16.70 6.26
N GLY A 170 -5.96 -16.04 6.25
CA GLY A 170 -5.70 -14.86 7.09
C GLY A 170 -4.48 -14.97 7.99
N TYR A 171 -4.47 -14.22 9.09
CA TYR A 171 -3.34 -14.15 10.02
C TYR A 171 -3.79 -14.21 11.48
N PHE A 172 -2.93 -14.76 12.34
CA PHE A 172 -3.21 -14.92 13.75
C PHE A 172 -2.75 -13.71 14.57
N VAL A 173 -3.54 -13.37 15.57
CA VAL A 173 -3.31 -12.25 16.47
C VAL A 173 -3.52 -12.65 17.93
N VAL A 174 -2.92 -11.90 18.84
CA VAL A 174 -3.22 -11.97 20.28
C VAL A 174 -3.78 -10.62 20.72
N TRP A 175 -4.92 -10.66 21.41
CA TRP A 175 -5.58 -9.50 22.01
C TRP A 175 -4.93 -9.14 23.35
N GLY A 176 -5.14 -7.92 23.84
CA GLY A 176 -4.55 -7.41 25.08
C GLY A 176 -4.91 -8.22 26.33
N ASP A 177 -6.00 -8.97 26.31
CA ASP A 177 -6.38 -9.91 27.38
C ASP A 177 -5.69 -11.29 27.26
N GLY A 178 -4.85 -11.46 26.23
CA GLY A 178 -4.12 -12.69 25.92
C GLY A 178 -4.97 -13.75 25.22
N SER A 179 -6.17 -13.43 24.74
CA SER A 179 -6.95 -14.33 23.88
C SER A 179 -6.35 -14.36 22.46
N VAL A 180 -6.47 -15.50 21.78
CA VAL A 180 -5.95 -15.70 20.42
C VAL A 180 -7.10 -15.64 19.42
N GLY A 181 -6.92 -14.84 18.37
CA GLY A 181 -7.87 -14.70 17.28
C GLY A 181 -7.22 -14.90 15.91
N ARG A 182 -8.06 -14.96 14.88
CA ARG A 182 -7.63 -14.94 13.48
C ARG A 182 -8.38 -13.86 12.73
N ILE A 183 -7.69 -13.11 11.88
CA ILE A 183 -8.29 -12.10 11.01
C ILE A 183 -8.22 -12.62 9.56
N ALA A 184 -9.37 -12.74 8.88
CA ALA A 184 -9.48 -13.40 7.57
C ALA A 184 -8.77 -12.67 6.41
N ALA A 185 -8.80 -11.33 6.43
CA ALA A 185 -8.17 -10.47 5.45
C ALA A 185 -7.62 -9.23 6.16
N VAL A 186 -6.67 -8.53 5.57
CA VAL A 186 -6.22 -7.25 6.14
C VAL A 186 -7.40 -6.28 6.10
N THR A 187 -7.98 -6.03 7.28
CA THR A 187 -9.05 -5.05 7.47
C THR A 187 -8.44 -3.67 7.60
N ASP A 188 -9.10 -2.65 7.07
CA ASP A 188 -8.67 -1.24 7.17
C ASP A 188 -9.00 -0.64 8.55
N SER A 189 -9.24 -1.49 9.55
CA SER A 189 -9.66 -1.07 10.88
C SER A 189 -8.43 -0.75 11.73
N MET A 190 -7.95 0.49 11.61
CA MET A 190 -6.93 1.03 12.52
C MET A 190 -7.34 0.88 13.99
N ALA A 191 -8.64 0.95 14.27
CA ALA A 191 -9.26 0.79 15.60
C ALA A 191 -8.83 -0.49 16.34
N MET A 192 -8.59 -1.61 15.64
CA MET A 192 -8.17 -2.83 16.34
C MET A 192 -6.78 -2.73 16.97
N PHE A 193 -5.97 -1.76 16.56
CA PHE A 193 -4.64 -1.52 17.10
C PHE A 193 -4.58 -0.33 18.07
N THR A 194 -5.68 0.42 18.22
CA THR A 194 -5.77 1.55 19.16
C THR A 194 -6.13 1.05 20.56
N TYR A 195 -5.83 1.89 21.55
CA TYR A 195 -6.19 1.64 22.94
C TYR A 195 -7.04 2.79 23.53
N ASP A 196 -7.33 3.84 22.76
CA ASP A 196 -8.09 5.03 23.14
C ASP A 196 -9.48 5.07 22.47
N ALA A 197 -10.49 5.51 23.21
CA ALA A 197 -11.92 5.38 22.86
C ALA A 197 -12.43 6.35 21.77
N GLY A 198 -11.59 6.64 20.78
CA GLY A 198 -11.90 7.55 19.69
C GLY A 198 -12.84 6.98 18.62
N GLU A 199 -12.97 5.65 18.54
CA GLU A 199 -13.70 4.93 17.48
C GLU A 199 -14.56 3.81 18.08
N HIS A 200 -15.76 3.55 17.53
CA HIS A 200 -16.56 2.38 17.92
C HIS A 200 -15.96 1.13 17.27
N PHE A 201 -15.38 0.24 18.09
CA PHE A 201 -14.81 -1.02 17.63
C PHE A 201 -15.01 -2.14 18.65
N LEU A 202 -15.40 -3.33 18.19
CA LEU A 202 -15.41 -4.54 19.00
C LEU A 202 -14.59 -5.63 18.31
N ALA A 203 -13.69 -6.28 19.05
CA ALA A 203 -12.89 -7.39 18.51
C ALA A 203 -13.76 -8.49 17.86
N ALA A 204 -14.95 -8.74 18.42
CA ALA A 204 -15.90 -9.72 17.88
C ALA A 204 -16.38 -9.41 16.44
N GLU A 205 -16.24 -8.17 15.96
CA GLU A 205 -16.64 -7.75 14.61
C GLU A 205 -15.64 -8.21 13.54
N VAL A 206 -14.37 -8.43 13.91
CA VAL A 206 -13.28 -8.76 12.98
C VAL A 206 -12.54 -10.06 13.33
N SER A 207 -12.62 -10.48 14.59
CA SER A 207 -11.92 -11.67 15.10
C SER A 207 -12.71 -12.93 14.80
N LEU A 208 -12.13 -13.80 13.99
CA LEU A 208 -12.56 -15.18 13.84
C LEU A 208 -11.89 -16.08 14.88
N ALA A 209 -12.49 -17.25 15.10
CA ALA A 209 -11.89 -18.27 15.95
C ALA A 209 -10.54 -18.74 15.38
N ALA A 210 -9.55 -18.86 16.26
CA ALA A 210 -8.25 -19.42 15.94
C ALA A 210 -8.36 -20.97 15.85
N THR A 211 -8.58 -21.50 14.64
CA THR A 211 -8.79 -22.93 14.41
C THR A 211 -7.59 -23.58 13.72
N ALA A 212 -7.26 -24.81 14.12
CA ALA A 212 -6.23 -25.60 13.45
C ALA A 212 -6.64 -25.96 12.01
N GLU A 213 -7.93 -26.21 11.77
CA GLU A 213 -8.48 -26.46 10.44
C GLU A 213 -8.68 -25.13 9.68
N PRO A 214 -8.20 -25.01 8.42
CA PRO A 214 -8.55 -23.94 7.49
C PRO A 214 -10.06 -23.79 7.29
N ALA A 215 -10.51 -22.60 6.88
CA ALA A 215 -11.91 -22.43 6.56
C ALA A 215 -12.21 -23.15 5.24
N THR A 216 -13.27 -23.95 5.19
CA THR A 216 -13.75 -24.53 3.93
C THR A 216 -14.28 -23.42 3.02
N GLU A 217 -14.20 -23.58 1.69
CA GLU A 217 -14.64 -22.56 0.71
C GLU A 217 -16.09 -22.09 0.93
N GLU A 218 -16.96 -22.93 1.49
CA GLU A 218 -18.35 -22.61 1.85
C GLU A 218 -18.51 -21.58 2.99
N GLY A 219 -17.46 -21.31 3.78
CA GLY A 219 -17.48 -20.35 4.89
C GLY A 219 -17.01 -18.94 4.52
N ARG A 220 -16.68 -18.67 3.24
CA ARG A 220 -16.30 -17.33 2.76
C ARG A 220 -17.50 -16.42 2.48
N GLU A 221 -18.72 -16.95 2.54
CA GLU A 221 -19.96 -16.19 2.37
C GLU A 221 -20.78 -16.08 3.66
N THR A 222 -20.85 -14.88 4.22
CA THR A 222 -22.06 -14.35 4.88
C THR A 222 -22.10 -12.87 4.47
N VAL A 223 -23.11 -12.34 3.79
CA VAL A 223 -24.55 -12.44 4.02
C VAL A 223 -25.31 -12.33 2.68
N GLY A 224 -26.16 -13.33 2.34
CA GLY A 224 -27.10 -13.18 1.23
C GLY A 224 -27.76 -14.46 0.71
N SER A 225 -28.99 -14.72 1.18
CA SER A 225 -30.07 -15.56 0.59
C SER A 225 -29.87 -17.08 0.43
N ASP A 226 -30.65 -17.81 1.24
CA ASP A 226 -31.03 -19.21 1.10
C ASP A 226 -31.70 -19.53 -0.25
N VAL A 227 -31.26 -20.62 -0.93
CA VAL A 227 -32.13 -21.65 -1.57
C VAL A 227 -31.33 -22.98 -1.62
N PRO A 228 -31.91 -24.13 -1.25
CA PRO A 228 -31.21 -25.42 -1.21
C PRO A 228 -31.30 -26.18 -2.54
N SER A 229 -30.24 -26.89 -2.91
CA SER A 229 -30.35 -28.01 -3.87
C SER A 229 -29.34 -29.12 -3.57
N ASP A 230 -29.90 -30.26 -3.15
CA ASP A 230 -29.26 -31.57 -3.02
C ASP A 230 -28.72 -32.10 -4.36
N VAL A 231 -27.51 -32.68 -4.38
CA VAL A 231 -27.17 -34.01 -4.95
C VAL A 231 -25.82 -34.50 -4.33
N PRO A 232 -25.70 -35.78 -3.87
CA PRO A 232 -24.48 -36.32 -3.22
C PRO A 232 -23.41 -36.88 -4.20
N PRO A 233 -22.17 -37.15 -3.72
CA PRO A 233 -21.01 -37.47 -4.56
C PRO A 233 -20.78 -38.98 -4.74
N ASP A 234 -19.96 -39.36 -5.73
CA ASP A 234 -19.27 -40.67 -5.73
C ASP A 234 -17.80 -40.52 -6.25
N PRO A 235 -16.82 -41.25 -5.69
CA PRO A 235 -15.39 -40.96 -5.78
C PRO A 235 -14.63 -41.93 -6.70
N THR A 236 -13.30 -41.92 -6.57
CA THR A 236 -12.27 -42.80 -7.18
C THR A 236 -11.73 -42.25 -8.51
N GLN A 237 -10.43 -42.18 -8.82
CA GLN A 237 -9.21 -42.91 -8.49
C GLN A 237 -8.04 -41.92 -8.75
N GLY A 238 -6.90 -41.93 -8.07
CA GLY A 238 -5.91 -43.00 -8.15
C GLY A 238 -4.54 -42.36 -8.47
N ALA A 239 -3.57 -42.64 -7.61
CA ALA A 239 -2.23 -42.08 -7.59
C ALA A 239 -1.38 -42.38 -8.84
N ALA A 240 -0.40 -41.51 -9.14
CA ALA A 240 0.94 -41.95 -9.56
C ALA A 240 1.94 -40.78 -9.52
N ALA A 241 2.84 -40.83 -8.53
CA ALA A 241 4.08 -40.09 -8.48
C ALA A 241 5.04 -40.57 -9.58
N ARG A 242 5.75 -39.65 -10.24
CA ARG A 242 7.04 -39.91 -10.88
C ARG A 242 8.00 -38.76 -10.62
N GLU A 243 9.06 -39.11 -9.93
CA GLU A 243 10.21 -38.30 -9.56
C GLU A 243 11.26 -38.21 -10.68
N LYS A 244 12.02 -37.10 -10.60
CA LYS A 244 13.41 -36.83 -11.06
C LYS A 244 13.64 -36.27 -12.48
N PRO A 245 14.75 -35.53 -12.74
CA PRO A 245 15.83 -35.11 -11.83
C PRO A 245 16.21 -33.61 -11.88
N MET A 246 16.92 -33.22 -10.81
CA MET A 246 17.72 -32.02 -10.59
C MET A 246 18.79 -31.82 -11.69
N VAL A 247 18.79 -30.64 -12.34
CA VAL A 247 19.93 -30.11 -13.09
C VAL A 247 20.22 -28.71 -12.55
N ALA A 248 21.41 -28.57 -11.97
CA ALA A 248 21.98 -27.30 -11.57
C ALA A 248 22.29 -26.45 -12.81
N GLY A 249 21.78 -25.23 -12.85
CA GLY A 249 22.11 -24.23 -13.86
C GLY A 249 21.98 -22.85 -13.23
N ASN A 250 23.13 -22.18 -13.09
CA ASN A 250 23.22 -20.79 -12.65
C ASN A 250 22.27 -19.88 -13.42
N SER A 251 21.56 -19.02 -12.70
CA SER A 251 21.02 -17.79 -13.27
C SER A 251 21.08 -16.68 -12.22
N ASP A 252 22.14 -15.88 -12.33
CA ASP A 252 22.02 -14.44 -12.10
C ASP A 252 20.83 -13.93 -12.92
N THR A 253 19.70 -13.67 -12.26
CA THR A 253 18.61 -12.92 -12.86
C THR A 253 18.18 -11.84 -11.90
N LEU A 254 18.70 -10.66 -12.20
CA LEU A 254 18.19 -9.35 -11.83
C LEU A 254 16.65 -9.36 -11.78
N ALA A 255 16.08 -9.25 -10.58
CA ALA A 255 14.75 -8.68 -10.41
C ALA A 255 14.95 -7.17 -10.22
N PRO A 256 14.64 -6.31 -11.22
CA PRO A 256 14.63 -4.88 -10.97
C PRO A 256 13.42 -4.57 -10.09
N SER A 257 13.68 -4.22 -8.83
CA SER A 257 12.71 -3.57 -7.94
C SER A 257 12.35 -2.21 -8.56
N HIS A 258 11.35 -2.20 -9.45
CA HIS A 258 10.85 -0.98 -10.08
C HIS A 258 9.92 -0.27 -9.11
N VAL A 259 10.49 0.36 -8.08
CA VAL A 259 9.88 1.55 -7.50
C VAL A 259 9.83 2.58 -8.63
N PRO A 260 8.65 3.11 -9.02
CA PRO A 260 8.56 4.11 -10.07
C PRO A 260 9.57 5.24 -9.81
N SER A 261 10.38 5.55 -10.83
CA SER A 261 11.49 6.52 -10.78
C SER A 261 11.14 7.83 -10.04
N VAL A 262 9.89 8.27 -10.13
CA VAL A 262 9.36 9.51 -9.54
C VAL A 262 9.38 9.53 -8.00
N LEU A 263 9.35 8.38 -7.32
CA LEU A 263 9.44 8.32 -5.85
C LEU A 263 10.88 8.35 -5.33
N ARG A 264 11.88 8.01 -6.17
CA ARG A 264 13.29 7.97 -5.77
C ARG A 264 13.87 9.37 -5.52
N ASP A 265 13.26 10.40 -6.10
CA ASP A 265 13.68 11.81 -5.94
C ASP A 265 12.99 12.54 -4.76
N ARG A 266 11.96 11.94 -4.15
CA ARG A 266 11.24 12.52 -3.01
C ARG A 266 11.88 12.08 -1.68
N MET A 267 11.91 12.98 -0.71
CA MET A 267 12.48 12.69 0.61
C MET A 267 11.62 11.67 1.37
N PRO A 268 12.21 10.76 2.14
CA PRO A 268 11.43 9.94 3.05
C PRO A 268 10.67 10.83 4.04
N LEU A 269 9.55 10.32 4.56
CA LEU A 269 8.84 10.96 5.66
C LEU A 269 9.79 11.12 6.85
N PRO A 270 9.85 12.31 7.49
CA PRO A 270 10.62 12.48 8.71
C PRO A 270 10.13 11.51 9.79
N ASP A 271 11.03 11.08 10.67
CA ASP A 271 10.68 10.09 11.68
C ASP A 271 9.61 10.64 12.66
N PRO A 272 8.79 9.76 13.26
CA PRO A 272 7.67 10.20 14.10
C PRO A 272 8.07 11.06 15.30
N LEU A 273 9.26 10.87 15.89
CA LEU A 273 9.72 11.65 17.03
C LEU A 273 10.04 13.08 16.59
N SER A 274 10.79 13.24 15.49
CA SER A 274 11.08 14.54 14.91
C SER A 274 9.80 15.28 14.50
N LEU A 275 8.81 14.57 13.93
CA LEU A 275 7.50 15.15 13.60
C LEU A 275 6.75 15.62 14.85
N LYS A 276 6.77 14.83 15.94
CA LYS A 276 6.13 15.23 17.19
C LYS A 276 6.82 16.46 17.80
N THR A 277 8.15 16.44 17.90
CA THR A 277 8.93 17.57 18.41
C THR A 277 8.67 18.84 17.59
N ALA A 278 8.62 18.72 16.26
CA ALA A 278 8.26 19.82 15.38
C ALA A 278 6.82 20.32 15.63
N ARG A 279 5.83 19.44 15.83
CA ARG A 279 4.44 19.85 16.16
C ARG A 279 4.34 20.60 17.48
N ASP A 280 5.03 20.11 18.50
CA ASP A 280 5.04 20.75 19.82
C ASP A 280 5.71 22.13 19.74
N LEU A 281 6.83 22.24 19.01
CA LEU A 281 7.53 23.51 18.79
C LEU A 281 6.71 24.50 17.95
N VAL A 282 6.01 24.04 16.91
CA VAL A 282 5.12 24.91 16.12
C VAL A 282 3.97 25.43 16.99
N ARG A 283 3.37 24.60 17.86
CA ARG A 283 2.34 25.06 18.81
C ARG A 283 2.88 26.09 19.79
N GLU A 284 4.09 25.92 20.29
CA GLU A 284 4.76 26.89 21.17
C GLU A 284 5.02 28.22 20.45
N ILE A 285 5.65 28.19 19.27
CA ILE A 285 6.02 29.39 18.51
C ILE A 285 4.79 30.18 18.06
N TYR A 286 3.73 29.47 17.63
CA TYR A 286 2.53 30.08 17.04
C TYR A 286 1.37 30.17 18.04
N GLN A 287 1.60 29.98 19.35
CA GLN A 287 0.54 29.97 20.36
C GLN A 287 -0.37 31.21 20.27
N HIS A 288 0.22 32.40 20.22
CA HIS A 288 -0.54 33.66 20.12
C HIS A 288 -1.34 33.75 18.81
N ASP A 289 -0.80 33.24 17.72
CA ASP A 289 -1.49 33.21 16.44
C ASP A 289 -2.70 32.27 16.47
N TYR A 290 -2.60 31.13 17.14
CA TYR A 290 -3.75 30.26 17.38
C TYR A 290 -4.82 30.91 18.26
N GLU A 291 -4.42 31.60 19.33
CA GLU A 291 -5.35 32.28 20.25
C GLU A 291 -6.08 33.47 19.60
N SER A 292 -5.40 34.17 18.67
CA SER A 292 -5.97 35.29 17.94
C SER A 292 -6.81 34.87 16.72
N ALA A 293 -6.58 33.67 16.17
CA ALA A 293 -7.29 33.15 15.00
C ALA A 293 -8.73 32.67 15.32
N LYS A 294 -9.65 33.61 15.59
CA LYS A 294 -11.02 33.31 16.04
C LYS A 294 -12.04 33.17 14.93
N THR A 295 -11.79 33.75 13.76
CA THR A 295 -12.67 33.67 12.60
C THR A 295 -12.06 32.82 11.48
N ASP A 296 -12.88 32.38 10.53
CA ASP A 296 -12.40 31.65 9.33
C ASP A 296 -11.35 32.46 8.56
N ARG A 297 -11.53 33.79 8.51
CA ARG A 297 -10.59 34.72 7.89
C ARG A 297 -9.25 34.73 8.64
N ASP A 298 -9.27 34.80 9.97
CA ASP A 298 -8.04 34.83 10.76
C ASP A 298 -7.30 33.50 10.69
N ARG A 299 -8.05 32.38 10.70
CA ARG A 299 -7.51 31.03 10.50
C ARG A 299 -6.89 30.84 9.11
N ALA A 300 -7.51 31.39 8.06
CA ALA A 300 -6.92 31.40 6.72
C ALA A 300 -5.60 32.19 6.69
N GLN A 301 -5.56 33.37 7.33
CA GLN A 301 -4.32 34.16 7.45
C GLN A 301 -3.23 33.44 8.25
N LEU A 302 -3.59 32.65 9.27
CA LEU A 302 -2.65 31.79 9.97
C LEU A 302 -2.09 30.70 9.05
N ALA A 303 -2.96 30.01 8.29
CA ALA A 303 -2.53 29.01 7.33
C ALA A 303 -1.57 29.57 6.28
N ASP A 304 -1.83 30.78 5.75
CA ASP A 304 -0.95 31.46 4.80
C ASP A 304 0.44 31.74 5.39
N ARG A 305 0.49 32.21 6.63
CA ARG A 305 1.76 32.48 7.34
C ARG A 305 2.54 31.20 7.62
N LEU A 306 1.87 30.12 7.99
CA LEU A 306 2.51 28.82 8.21
C LEU A 306 3.07 28.24 6.90
N LEU A 307 2.32 28.35 5.80
CA LEU A 307 2.78 27.95 4.47
C LEU A 307 4.02 28.75 4.05
N GLN A 308 3.98 30.09 4.21
CA GLN A 308 5.12 30.95 3.90
C GLN A 308 6.35 30.62 4.77
N ARG A 309 6.14 30.34 6.07
CA ARG A 309 7.23 29.92 6.94
C ARG A 309 7.82 28.59 6.49
N ALA A 310 7.00 27.63 6.09
CA ALA A 310 7.47 26.32 5.64
C ALA A 310 8.46 26.44 4.47
N GLU A 311 8.27 27.43 3.59
CA GLU A 311 9.19 27.70 2.47
C GLU A 311 10.54 28.29 2.91
N GLN A 312 10.56 28.98 4.05
CA GLN A 312 11.75 29.63 4.60
C GLN A 312 12.58 28.69 5.49
N VAL A 313 11.97 27.61 5.99
CA VAL A 313 12.65 26.59 6.80
C VAL A 313 13.45 25.68 5.87
N SER A 314 14.78 25.83 5.91
CA SER A 314 15.74 25.00 5.18
C SER A 314 16.56 24.17 6.16
N GLY A 315 16.77 22.89 5.86
CA GLY A 315 17.54 21.95 6.69
C GLY A 315 16.77 21.28 7.83
N ASP A 316 15.66 21.87 8.30
CA ASP A 316 14.73 21.21 9.23
C ASP A 316 13.53 20.60 8.46
N HIS A 317 13.69 19.35 8.05
CA HIS A 317 12.69 18.63 7.26
C HIS A 317 11.44 18.29 8.08
N ALA A 318 11.58 18.00 9.37
CA ALA A 318 10.44 17.70 10.24
C ALA A 318 9.60 18.96 10.49
N GLY A 319 10.24 20.09 10.79
CA GLY A 319 9.59 21.39 10.92
C GLY A 319 8.89 21.82 9.64
N GLN A 320 9.57 21.69 8.49
CA GLN A 320 8.97 22.01 7.18
C GLN A 320 7.76 21.13 6.89
N TYR A 321 7.83 19.81 7.11
CA TYR A 321 6.69 18.89 6.93
C TYR A 321 5.50 19.31 7.81
N VAL A 322 5.73 19.54 9.09
CA VAL A 322 4.68 19.88 10.06
C VAL A 322 4.02 21.22 9.74
N LEU A 323 4.80 22.23 9.34
CA LEU A 323 4.23 23.52 8.95
C LEU A 323 3.31 23.38 7.73
N LEU A 324 3.70 22.58 6.73
CA LEU A 324 2.84 22.30 5.57
C LEU A 324 1.58 21.51 5.96
N GLU A 325 1.72 20.47 6.78
CA GLU A 325 0.60 19.64 7.27
C GLU A 325 -0.43 20.50 8.02
N ILE A 326 0.04 21.34 8.95
CA ILE A 326 -0.83 22.22 9.74
C ILE A 326 -1.48 23.29 8.84
N ALA A 327 -0.72 23.94 7.96
CA ALA A 327 -1.25 24.93 7.03
C ALA A 327 -2.35 24.33 6.15
N MET A 328 -2.11 23.13 5.61
CA MET A 328 -3.07 22.38 4.80
C MET A 328 -4.35 22.07 5.60
N ASN A 329 -4.23 21.58 6.83
CA ASN A 329 -5.38 21.18 7.65
C ASN A 329 -6.24 22.39 8.05
N ILE A 330 -5.62 23.48 8.52
CA ILE A 330 -6.35 24.72 8.87
C ILE A 330 -7.06 25.28 7.64
N ALA A 331 -6.35 25.40 6.52
CA ALA A 331 -6.91 25.94 5.27
C ALA A 331 -8.06 25.07 4.74
N THR A 332 -7.94 23.74 4.81
CA THR A 332 -9.00 22.80 4.44
C THR A 332 -10.25 22.98 5.31
N GLN A 333 -10.08 23.10 6.64
CA GLN A 333 -11.20 23.26 7.57
C GLN A 333 -12.00 24.54 7.33
N VAL A 334 -11.35 25.64 6.94
CA VAL A 334 -12.00 26.93 6.69
C VAL A 334 -12.32 27.18 5.21
N GLY A 335 -12.09 26.19 4.35
CA GLY A 335 -12.38 26.29 2.92
C GLY A 335 -11.49 27.25 2.14
N HIS A 336 -10.26 27.50 2.59
CA HIS A 336 -9.28 28.33 1.89
C HIS A 336 -8.48 27.48 0.88
N GLY A 337 -9.11 27.16 -0.26
CA GLY A 337 -8.62 26.14 -1.19
C GLY A 337 -7.25 26.43 -1.82
N THR A 338 -6.94 27.70 -2.08
CA THR A 338 -5.63 28.11 -2.64
C THR A 338 -4.46 27.67 -1.75
N THR A 339 -4.56 27.91 -0.45
CA THR A 339 -3.51 27.59 0.52
C THR A 339 -3.47 26.10 0.84
N ALA A 340 -4.64 25.47 1.01
CA ALA A 340 -4.75 24.04 1.24
C ALA A 340 -4.09 23.25 0.10
N LEU A 341 -4.43 23.55 -1.16
CA LEU A 341 -3.88 22.85 -2.33
C LEU A 341 -2.41 23.21 -2.59
N SER A 342 -1.96 24.41 -2.26
CA SER A 342 -0.53 24.77 -2.34
C SER A 342 0.31 24.01 -1.32
N ALA A 343 -0.16 23.91 -0.07
CA ALA A 343 0.48 23.13 0.98
C ALA A 343 0.52 21.63 0.63
N LEU A 344 -0.61 21.08 0.17
CA LEU A 344 -0.71 19.71 -0.34
C LEU A 344 0.29 19.45 -1.47
N GLN A 345 0.34 20.33 -2.48
CA GLN A 345 1.26 20.18 -3.61
C GLN A 345 2.73 20.16 -3.17
N LYS A 346 3.10 20.97 -2.18
CA LYS A 346 4.46 20.97 -1.61
C LYS A 346 4.74 19.70 -0.83
N LEU A 347 3.79 19.19 -0.05
CA LEU A 347 3.93 17.92 0.67
C LEU A 347 4.20 16.78 -0.31
N VAL A 348 3.32 16.60 -1.29
CA VAL A 348 3.42 15.48 -2.24
C VAL A 348 4.66 15.59 -3.12
N ASN A 349 5.13 16.79 -3.45
CA ASN A 349 6.35 16.95 -4.26
C ASN A 349 7.63 16.69 -3.47
N ARG A 350 7.61 16.90 -2.16
CA ARG A 350 8.83 16.87 -1.35
C ARG A 350 9.00 15.58 -0.56
N TYR A 351 7.90 14.97 -0.11
CA TYR A 351 7.91 13.82 0.76
C TYR A 351 7.28 12.59 0.11
N GLN A 352 7.73 11.40 0.53
CA GLN A 352 7.14 10.11 0.16
C GLN A 352 5.82 9.91 0.91
N VAL A 353 4.79 10.64 0.48
CA VAL A 353 3.40 10.52 0.97
C VAL A 353 2.53 9.85 -0.09
N ASP A 354 1.48 9.15 0.36
CA ASP A 354 0.44 8.65 -0.53
C ASP A 354 -0.41 9.83 -1.02
N GLU A 355 -0.14 10.27 -2.25
CA GLU A 355 -0.79 11.43 -2.84
C GLU A 355 -2.30 11.23 -3.04
N LEU A 356 -2.75 10.01 -3.33
CA LEU A 356 -4.17 9.74 -3.53
C LEU A 356 -4.92 9.90 -2.20
N THR A 357 -4.43 9.23 -1.16
CA THR A 357 -5.05 9.25 0.17
C THR A 357 -5.06 10.66 0.75
N VAL A 358 -3.90 11.33 0.78
CA VAL A 358 -3.80 12.68 1.39
C VAL A 358 -4.62 13.73 0.60
N SER A 359 -4.79 13.55 -0.71
CA SER A 359 -5.58 14.48 -1.52
C SER A 359 -7.10 14.26 -1.39
N SER A 360 -7.57 13.04 -1.16
CA SER A 360 -9.00 12.69 -1.20
C SER A 360 -9.83 13.49 -0.20
N ASP A 361 -9.42 13.52 1.07
CA ASP A 361 -10.15 14.20 2.14
C ASP A 361 -10.13 15.71 1.96
N VAL A 362 -8.96 16.25 1.58
CA VAL A 362 -8.78 17.68 1.31
C VAL A 362 -9.71 18.12 0.17
N LEU A 363 -9.74 17.39 -0.94
CA LEU A 363 -10.58 17.73 -2.08
C LEU A 363 -12.07 17.57 -1.77
N THR A 364 -12.45 16.54 -1.02
CA THR A 364 -13.83 16.32 -0.60
C THR A 364 -14.34 17.49 0.26
N GLN A 365 -13.52 17.97 1.20
CA GLN A 365 -13.88 19.10 2.04
C GLN A 365 -13.92 20.40 1.24
N LEU A 366 -12.88 20.69 0.45
CA LEU A 366 -12.80 21.92 -0.36
C LEU A 366 -13.93 22.03 -1.38
N ALA A 367 -14.35 20.92 -2.00
CA ALA A 367 -15.48 20.89 -2.92
C ALA A 367 -16.81 21.33 -2.25
N LYS A 368 -16.92 21.19 -0.93
CA LYS A 368 -18.09 21.60 -0.13
C LYS A 368 -17.98 23.04 0.38
N SER A 369 -16.77 23.48 0.76
CA SER A 369 -16.56 24.73 1.48
C SER A 369 -16.07 25.91 0.61
N ASP A 370 -15.24 25.67 -0.40
CA ASP A 370 -14.70 26.74 -1.26
C ASP A 370 -15.60 26.96 -2.48
N ARG A 371 -16.34 28.07 -2.49
CA ARG A 371 -17.27 28.44 -3.58
C ARG A 371 -16.66 29.46 -4.54
N SER A 372 -15.40 29.85 -4.36
CA SER A 372 -14.74 30.78 -5.26
C SER A 372 -14.47 30.11 -6.60
N ARG A 373 -14.58 30.86 -7.71
CA ARG A 373 -14.28 30.33 -9.05
C ARG A 373 -12.86 29.74 -9.13
N THR A 374 -11.89 30.38 -8.48
CA THR A 374 -10.50 29.90 -8.39
C THR A 374 -10.39 28.59 -7.63
N GLY A 375 -11.02 28.47 -6.46
CA GLY A 375 -11.01 27.24 -5.66
C GLY A 375 -11.68 26.07 -6.37
N VAL A 376 -12.86 26.30 -6.95
CA VAL A 376 -13.58 25.28 -7.74
C VAL A 376 -12.75 24.79 -8.93
N THR A 377 -12.07 25.70 -9.63
CA THR A 377 -11.17 25.34 -10.74
C THR A 377 -9.98 24.51 -10.24
N ALA A 378 -9.37 24.90 -9.12
CA ALA A 378 -8.23 24.18 -8.57
C ALA A 378 -8.60 22.76 -8.09
N VAL A 379 -9.80 22.58 -7.51
CA VAL A 379 -10.36 21.26 -7.16
C VAL A 379 -10.57 20.43 -8.42
N LEU A 380 -11.21 20.98 -9.45
CA LEU A 380 -11.42 20.30 -10.73
C LEU A 380 -10.11 19.79 -11.33
N ASP A 381 -9.13 20.67 -11.52
CA ASP A 381 -7.85 20.34 -12.15
C ASP A 381 -7.07 19.27 -11.36
N ARG A 382 -7.15 19.32 -10.02
CA ARG A 382 -6.49 18.33 -9.15
C ARG A 382 -7.21 16.98 -9.23
N CYS A 383 -8.54 16.95 -9.14
CA CYS A 383 -9.32 15.72 -9.26
C CYS A 383 -9.05 15.00 -10.59
N GLU A 384 -9.04 15.72 -11.72
CA GLU A 384 -8.76 15.13 -13.04
C GLU A 384 -7.41 14.39 -13.07
N ARG A 385 -6.35 14.97 -12.50
CA ARG A 385 -5.03 14.32 -12.42
C ARG A 385 -5.05 13.07 -11.54
N LEU A 386 -5.79 13.10 -10.44
CA LEU A 386 -5.82 12.01 -9.48
C LEU A 386 -6.70 10.84 -9.94
N VAL A 387 -7.74 11.09 -10.75
CA VAL A 387 -8.51 10.02 -11.40
C VAL A 387 -7.60 9.11 -12.21
N ASP A 388 -6.71 9.69 -13.02
CA ASP A 388 -5.75 8.92 -13.83
C ASP A 388 -4.79 8.10 -12.96
N MET A 389 -4.33 8.68 -11.86
CA MET A 389 -3.44 7.99 -10.92
C MET A 389 -4.16 6.86 -10.18
N ALA A 390 -5.40 7.08 -9.74
CA ALA A 390 -6.21 6.07 -9.06
C ALA A 390 -6.51 4.88 -9.97
N LEU A 391 -6.87 5.13 -11.24
CA LEU A 391 -7.04 4.09 -12.25
C LEU A 391 -5.76 3.28 -12.49
N ARG A 392 -4.59 3.94 -12.52
CA ARG A 392 -3.30 3.24 -12.65
C ARG A 392 -2.96 2.37 -11.44
N GLN A 393 -3.54 2.65 -10.27
CA GLN A 393 -3.32 1.91 -9.04
C GLN A 393 -4.48 0.96 -8.68
N ASP A 394 -5.44 0.76 -9.58
CA ASP A 394 -6.62 -0.10 -9.38
C ASP A 394 -7.52 0.34 -8.21
N HIS A 395 -7.41 1.61 -7.81
CA HIS A 395 -8.26 2.24 -6.80
C HIS A 395 -9.55 2.79 -7.43
N PHE A 396 -10.40 1.90 -7.97
CA PHE A 396 -11.59 2.29 -8.75
C PHE A 396 -12.59 3.14 -7.98
N ASP A 397 -12.82 2.83 -6.70
CA ASP A 397 -13.78 3.59 -5.87
C ASP A 397 -13.28 5.01 -5.61
N MET A 398 -11.98 5.17 -5.41
CA MET A 398 -11.38 6.50 -5.29
C MET A 398 -11.39 7.26 -6.62
N ALA A 399 -11.14 6.58 -7.75
CA ALA A 399 -11.27 7.19 -9.08
C ALA A 399 -12.70 7.70 -9.32
N GLU A 400 -13.72 6.90 -8.99
CA GLU A 400 -15.12 7.28 -9.12
C GLU A 400 -15.47 8.46 -8.21
N ASN A 401 -15.06 8.43 -6.94
CA ASN A 401 -15.27 9.53 -6.00
C ASN A 401 -14.62 10.84 -6.48
N LEU A 402 -13.36 10.79 -6.92
CA LEU A 402 -12.65 11.95 -7.46
C LEU A 402 -13.32 12.48 -8.75
N CYS A 403 -13.80 11.58 -9.62
CA CYS A 403 -14.51 11.96 -10.83
C CYS A 403 -15.87 12.61 -10.53
N GLN A 404 -16.58 12.15 -9.49
CA GLN A 404 -17.80 12.77 -8.99
C GLN A 404 -17.55 14.19 -8.44
N LEU A 405 -16.47 14.38 -7.68
CA LEU A 405 -16.06 15.71 -7.21
C LEU A 405 -15.74 16.64 -8.38
N ALA A 406 -14.98 16.16 -9.38
CA ALA A 406 -14.70 16.90 -10.61
C ALA A 406 -15.98 17.29 -11.35
N LEU A 407 -16.95 16.38 -11.49
CA LEU A 407 -18.25 16.69 -12.10
C LEU A 407 -19.01 17.76 -11.32
N GLY A 408 -18.99 17.70 -9.98
CA GLY A 408 -19.56 18.72 -9.11
C GLY A 408 -18.92 20.09 -9.31
N ALA A 409 -17.60 20.14 -9.47
CA ALA A 409 -16.86 21.37 -9.76
C ALA A 409 -17.16 21.90 -11.18
N ALA A 410 -17.18 21.04 -12.19
CA ALA A 410 -17.51 21.41 -13.57
C ALA A 410 -18.94 21.98 -13.69
N ARG A 411 -19.91 21.42 -12.94
CA ARG A 411 -21.27 21.97 -12.83
C ARG A 411 -21.28 23.37 -12.24
N GLN A 412 -20.51 23.60 -11.17
CA GLN A 412 -20.40 24.93 -10.55
C GLN A 412 -19.74 25.97 -11.49
N LEU A 413 -18.88 25.53 -12.40
CA LEU A 413 -18.23 26.38 -13.40
C LEU A 413 -19.07 26.59 -14.68
N ASP A 414 -20.19 25.88 -14.84
CA ASP A 414 -21.00 25.77 -16.08
C ASP A 414 -20.19 25.30 -17.30
N ASP A 415 -19.21 24.41 -17.10
CA ASP A 415 -18.39 23.87 -18.18
C ASP A 415 -19.01 22.58 -18.76
N ARG A 416 -19.84 22.76 -19.78
CA ARG A 416 -20.55 21.65 -20.45
C ARG A 416 -19.63 20.64 -21.10
N GLN A 417 -18.51 21.08 -21.66
CA GLN A 417 -17.56 20.17 -22.31
C GLN A 417 -16.87 19.31 -21.27
N LYS A 418 -16.44 19.90 -20.15
CA LYS A 418 -15.85 19.15 -19.03
C LYS A 418 -16.84 18.17 -18.42
N MET A 419 -18.10 18.56 -18.23
CA MET A 419 -19.13 17.65 -17.75
C MET A 419 -19.32 16.42 -18.67
N ALA A 420 -19.35 16.63 -19.99
CA ALA A 420 -19.45 15.54 -20.95
C ALA A 420 -18.22 14.62 -20.90
N ASN A 421 -17.01 15.19 -20.87
CA ASN A 421 -15.77 14.42 -20.79
C ASN A 421 -15.68 13.58 -19.51
N LEU A 422 -16.04 14.16 -18.36
CA LEU A 422 -16.02 13.46 -17.07
C LEU A 422 -17.12 12.40 -16.96
N ALA A 423 -18.28 12.61 -17.57
CA ALA A 423 -19.33 11.59 -17.64
C ALA A 423 -18.87 10.37 -18.45
N GLU A 424 -18.11 10.58 -19.53
CA GLU A 424 -17.48 9.50 -20.28
C GLU A 424 -16.38 8.83 -19.45
N ARG A 425 -15.56 9.62 -18.74
CA ARG A 425 -14.51 9.08 -17.88
C ARG A 425 -15.04 8.14 -16.79
N ARG A 426 -16.24 8.39 -16.25
CA ARG A 426 -16.90 7.48 -15.31
C ARG A 426 -17.22 6.12 -15.92
N LYS A 427 -17.69 6.07 -17.17
CA LYS A 427 -17.90 4.79 -17.86
C LYS A 427 -16.59 4.04 -18.02
N GLU A 428 -15.51 4.75 -18.38
CA GLU A 428 -14.17 4.15 -18.48
C GLU A 428 -13.68 3.61 -17.13
N ILE A 429 -14.05 4.23 -16.01
CA ILE A 429 -13.75 3.72 -14.66
C ILE A 429 -14.51 2.42 -14.39
N ASP A 430 -15.81 2.36 -14.69
CA ASP A 430 -16.63 1.16 -14.50
C ASP A 430 -16.15 0.02 -15.41
N GLU A 431 -15.88 0.28 -16.69
CA GLU A 431 -15.30 -0.69 -17.62
C GLU A 431 -13.94 -1.23 -17.14
N ALA A 432 -13.10 -0.36 -16.56
CA ALA A 432 -11.81 -0.78 -16.00
C ALA A 432 -11.97 -1.64 -14.74
N ARG A 433 -12.97 -1.34 -13.90
CA ARG A 433 -13.32 -2.15 -12.72
C ARG A 433 -13.78 -3.55 -13.15
N ASP A 434 -14.67 -3.63 -14.13
CA ASP A 434 -15.19 -4.91 -14.64
C ASP A 434 -14.06 -5.74 -15.29
N ALA A 435 -13.21 -5.09 -16.10
CA ALA A 435 -12.05 -5.75 -16.69
C ALA A 435 -11.06 -6.25 -15.63
N TYR A 436 -10.87 -5.51 -14.53
CA TYR A 436 -10.01 -5.96 -13.42
C TYR A 436 -10.55 -7.22 -12.76
N GLN A 437 -11.85 -7.30 -12.51
CA GLN A 437 -12.48 -8.49 -11.93
C GLN A 437 -12.24 -9.73 -12.80
N THR A 438 -12.29 -9.58 -14.13
CA THR A 438 -12.02 -10.70 -15.03
C THR A 438 -10.56 -11.17 -15.01
N VAL A 439 -9.61 -10.24 -14.86
CA VAL A 439 -8.17 -10.54 -14.99
C VAL A 439 -7.46 -10.74 -13.65
N GLN A 440 -8.13 -10.52 -12.51
CA GLN A 440 -7.49 -10.51 -11.19
C GLN A 440 -6.68 -11.79 -10.89
N GLN A 441 -7.22 -12.95 -11.25
CA GLN A 441 -6.52 -14.23 -11.09
C GLN A 441 -5.28 -14.33 -11.99
N ALA A 442 -5.36 -13.83 -13.23
CA ALA A 442 -4.23 -13.77 -14.14
C ALA A 442 -3.15 -12.80 -13.65
N LEU A 443 -3.54 -11.65 -13.09
CA LEU A 443 -2.60 -10.67 -12.49
C LEU A 443 -1.84 -11.25 -11.29
N VAL A 444 -2.47 -12.10 -10.49
CA VAL A 444 -1.77 -12.82 -9.40
C VAL A 444 -0.86 -13.90 -9.99
N SER A 445 -1.34 -14.68 -10.94
CA SER A 445 -0.64 -15.85 -11.48
C SER A 445 0.58 -15.49 -12.33
N VAL A 446 0.54 -14.37 -13.05
CA VAL A 446 1.65 -13.91 -13.92
C VAL A 446 2.94 -13.61 -13.13
N THR A 447 2.84 -13.43 -11.80
CA THR A 447 4.00 -13.27 -10.93
C THR A 447 4.76 -14.58 -10.69
N ASN A 448 4.11 -15.73 -10.89
CA ASN A 448 4.61 -17.05 -10.51
C ASN A 448 4.67 -18.07 -11.66
N ALA A 449 4.12 -17.75 -12.85
CA ALA A 449 4.14 -18.64 -14.00
C ALA A 449 4.28 -17.88 -15.33
N ASP A 450 5.18 -18.36 -16.21
CA ASP A 450 5.35 -17.89 -17.60
C ASP A 450 4.31 -18.51 -18.56
N ASP A 451 3.03 -18.59 -18.16
CA ASP A 451 1.98 -19.10 -19.05
C ASP A 451 1.62 -18.03 -20.12
N PRO A 452 1.73 -18.33 -21.42
CA PRO A 452 1.46 -17.35 -22.48
C PRO A 452 0.02 -16.83 -22.52
N ALA A 453 -0.98 -17.62 -22.11
CA ALA A 453 -2.37 -17.14 -22.09
C ALA A 453 -2.59 -16.12 -20.96
N THR A 454 -2.08 -16.43 -19.77
CA THR A 454 -2.08 -15.53 -18.60
C THR A 454 -1.32 -14.23 -18.89
N CYS A 455 -0.15 -14.32 -19.53
CA CYS A 455 0.64 -13.15 -19.94
C CYS A 455 -0.11 -12.29 -20.96
N LEU A 456 -0.82 -12.91 -21.92
CA LEU A 456 -1.64 -12.18 -22.88
C LEU A 456 -2.76 -11.41 -22.17
N GLU A 457 -3.48 -12.05 -21.26
CA GLU A 457 -4.61 -11.44 -20.55
C GLU A 457 -4.16 -10.26 -19.68
N ALA A 458 -3.15 -10.47 -18.84
CA ALA A 458 -2.54 -9.43 -18.02
C ALA A 458 -1.95 -8.29 -18.86
N GLY A 459 -1.25 -8.62 -19.95
CA GLY A 459 -0.66 -7.64 -20.88
C GLY A 459 -1.72 -6.78 -21.57
N ARG A 460 -2.83 -7.37 -22.02
CA ARG A 460 -3.96 -6.63 -22.61
C ARG A 460 -4.59 -5.71 -21.58
N TYR A 461 -4.77 -6.17 -20.35
CA TYR A 461 -5.30 -5.34 -19.27
C TYR A 461 -4.41 -4.11 -19.02
N TYR A 462 -3.11 -4.30 -18.80
CA TYR A 462 -2.20 -3.17 -18.56
C TYR A 462 -2.11 -2.22 -19.76
N CYS A 463 -1.95 -2.71 -20.99
CA CYS A 463 -1.81 -1.87 -22.17
C CYS A 463 -3.12 -1.19 -22.59
N PHE A 464 -4.22 -1.93 -22.64
CA PHE A 464 -5.44 -1.49 -23.31
C PHE A 464 -6.48 -0.89 -22.36
N VAL A 465 -6.49 -1.32 -21.11
CA VAL A 465 -7.39 -0.78 -20.08
C VAL A 465 -6.67 0.31 -19.28
N LYS A 466 -5.48 0.01 -18.75
CA LYS A 466 -4.75 0.96 -17.89
C LYS A 466 -3.84 1.93 -18.63
N ALA A 467 -3.66 1.76 -19.94
CA ALA A 467 -2.69 2.51 -20.76
C ALA A 467 -1.25 2.48 -20.19
N ASN A 468 -0.91 1.45 -19.43
CA ASN A 468 0.39 1.23 -18.81
C ASN A 468 1.24 0.27 -19.67
N TRP A 469 1.77 0.81 -20.76
CA TRP A 469 2.59 0.09 -21.72
C TRP A 469 3.91 -0.43 -21.14
N GLU A 470 4.46 0.23 -20.12
CA GLU A 470 5.70 -0.18 -19.47
C GLU A 470 5.59 -1.56 -18.80
N ILE A 471 4.48 -1.81 -18.10
CA ILE A 471 4.19 -3.10 -17.48
C ILE A 471 3.61 -4.08 -18.51
N GLY A 472 2.73 -3.60 -19.40
CA GLY A 472 1.99 -4.48 -20.31
C GLY A 472 2.80 -5.04 -21.47
N LEU A 473 3.77 -4.32 -22.03
CA LEU A 473 4.54 -4.79 -23.20
C LEU A 473 5.37 -6.05 -22.91
N PRO A 474 6.12 -6.16 -21.80
CA PRO A 474 6.81 -7.41 -21.46
C PRO A 474 5.87 -8.61 -21.37
N LEU A 475 4.64 -8.40 -20.90
CA LEU A 475 3.62 -9.45 -20.78
C LEU A 475 3.04 -9.81 -22.15
N LEU A 476 2.72 -8.82 -22.99
CA LEU A 476 2.29 -9.07 -24.37
C LEU A 476 3.36 -9.79 -25.20
N ALA A 477 4.64 -9.50 -24.98
CA ALA A 477 5.76 -10.19 -25.62
C ALA A 477 5.87 -11.67 -25.20
N LYS A 478 5.42 -12.02 -24.00
CA LYS A 478 5.31 -13.42 -23.55
C LYS A 478 3.95 -14.05 -23.91
N GLY A 479 3.03 -13.25 -24.45
CA GLY A 479 1.65 -13.64 -24.72
C GLY A 479 1.48 -14.66 -25.84
N SER A 480 0.31 -15.31 -25.86
CA SER A 480 -0.06 -16.30 -26.89
C SER A 480 -0.51 -15.70 -28.23
N ASP A 481 -0.85 -14.41 -28.29
CA ASP A 481 -1.23 -13.72 -29.54
C ASP A 481 0.03 -13.36 -30.36
N PRO A 482 0.21 -13.92 -31.57
CA PRO A 482 1.44 -13.72 -32.34
C PRO A 482 1.67 -12.27 -32.77
N ARG A 483 0.60 -11.52 -33.10
CA ARG A 483 0.73 -10.16 -33.63
C ARG A 483 1.02 -9.17 -32.52
N LEU A 484 0.35 -9.33 -31.37
CA LEU A 484 0.63 -8.52 -30.18
C LEU A 484 2.03 -8.78 -29.65
N ARG A 485 2.47 -10.05 -29.63
CA ARG A 485 3.84 -10.41 -29.26
C ARG A 485 4.86 -9.75 -30.18
N GLU A 486 4.69 -9.85 -31.49
CA GLU A 486 5.60 -9.25 -32.48
C GLU A 486 5.74 -7.73 -32.26
N LEU A 487 4.62 -7.01 -32.11
CA LEU A 487 4.65 -5.56 -31.90
C LEU A 487 5.27 -5.20 -30.54
N ALA A 488 4.93 -5.96 -29.49
CA ALA A 488 5.49 -5.72 -28.16
C ALA A 488 7.02 -5.95 -28.13
N GLU A 489 7.51 -7.04 -28.72
CA GLU A 489 8.94 -7.32 -28.84
C GLU A 489 9.68 -6.25 -29.65
N ALA A 490 9.10 -5.82 -30.79
CA ALA A 490 9.69 -4.77 -31.61
C ALA A 490 9.79 -3.44 -30.86
N GLU A 491 8.78 -3.13 -30.04
CA GLU A 491 8.72 -1.94 -29.22
C GLU A 491 9.70 -1.96 -28.03
N LEU A 492 9.85 -3.12 -27.38
CA LEU A 492 10.79 -3.33 -26.27
C LEU A 492 12.26 -3.21 -26.68
N ARG A 493 12.57 -3.26 -27.98
CA ARG A 493 13.90 -2.93 -28.52
C ARG A 493 14.20 -1.42 -28.54
N LEU A 494 13.22 -0.59 -28.19
CA LEU A 494 13.32 0.87 -28.11
C LEU A 494 13.82 1.49 -29.43
N PRO A 495 13.09 1.30 -30.56
CA PRO A 495 13.57 1.73 -31.86
C PRO A 495 13.71 3.26 -31.95
N THR A 496 14.86 3.70 -32.45
CA THR A 496 15.18 5.12 -32.68
C THR A 496 15.14 5.51 -34.15
N ILE A 497 15.02 4.52 -35.05
CA ILE A 497 14.98 4.72 -36.49
C ILE A 497 13.55 5.06 -36.92
N ALA A 498 13.39 6.16 -37.66
CA ALA A 498 12.09 6.70 -38.06
C ALA A 498 11.21 5.69 -38.83
N ALA A 499 11.83 4.85 -39.67
CA ALA A 499 11.13 3.81 -40.43
C ALA A 499 10.56 2.71 -39.53
N GLU A 500 11.30 2.27 -38.51
CA GLU A 500 10.85 1.26 -37.53
C GLU A 500 9.73 1.83 -36.65
N GLN A 501 9.87 3.08 -36.22
CA GLN A 501 8.83 3.80 -35.47
C GLN A 501 7.55 3.95 -36.30
N LEU A 502 7.67 4.26 -37.60
CA LEU A 502 6.53 4.32 -38.51
C LEU A 502 5.85 2.95 -38.65
N GLN A 503 6.62 1.86 -38.74
CA GLN A 503 6.09 0.49 -38.79
C GLN A 503 5.35 0.09 -37.51
N LEU A 504 5.88 0.47 -36.33
CA LEU A 504 5.16 0.29 -35.06
C LEU A 504 3.85 1.08 -35.06
N GLY A 505 3.88 2.34 -35.50
CA GLY A 505 2.68 3.15 -35.66
C GLY A 505 1.63 2.48 -36.54
N ASP A 506 2.04 1.97 -37.71
CA ASP A 506 1.17 1.25 -38.63
C ASP A 506 0.61 -0.05 -38.04
N GLY A 507 1.44 -0.82 -37.33
CA GLY A 507 1.02 -2.08 -36.72
C GLY A 507 -0.01 -1.90 -35.60
N TRP A 508 0.23 -0.95 -34.69
CA TRP A 508 -0.74 -0.60 -33.65
C TRP A 508 -2.01 0.01 -34.24
N TRP A 509 -1.90 0.79 -35.32
CA TRP A 509 -3.05 1.38 -36.01
C TRP A 509 -3.95 0.29 -36.61
N GLU A 510 -3.36 -0.67 -37.31
CA GLU A 510 -4.06 -1.80 -37.91
C GLU A 510 -4.83 -2.62 -36.87
N LEU A 511 -4.20 -2.89 -35.70
CA LEU A 511 -4.90 -3.55 -34.60
C LEU A 511 -6.09 -2.71 -34.10
N GLY A 512 -5.93 -1.39 -33.97
CA GLY A 512 -7.01 -0.50 -33.56
C GLY A 512 -8.17 -0.41 -34.55
N GLU A 513 -7.94 -0.66 -35.84
CA GLU A 513 -9.01 -0.77 -36.84
C GLU A 513 -9.82 -2.06 -36.70
N ARG A 514 -9.24 -3.12 -36.14
CA ARG A 514 -9.86 -4.44 -35.98
C ARG A 514 -10.51 -4.63 -34.60
N ASP A 515 -9.82 -4.23 -33.53
CA ASP A 515 -10.29 -4.34 -32.15
C ASP A 515 -11.07 -3.08 -31.75
N LYS A 516 -12.38 -3.09 -31.99
CA LYS A 516 -13.25 -1.95 -31.68
C LYS A 516 -13.35 -1.66 -30.18
N ALA A 517 -13.24 -2.68 -29.33
CA ALA A 517 -13.33 -2.54 -27.88
C ALA A 517 -12.14 -1.75 -27.34
N HIS A 518 -10.94 -2.00 -27.86
CA HIS A 518 -9.70 -1.36 -27.40
C HIS A 518 -9.16 -0.31 -28.37
N ARG A 519 -9.98 0.14 -29.33
CA ARG A 519 -9.57 1.03 -30.42
C ARG A 519 -8.87 2.29 -29.91
N LYS A 520 -9.41 2.93 -28.88
CA LYS A 520 -8.83 4.14 -28.29
C LYS A 520 -7.38 3.92 -27.86
N ALA A 521 -7.13 2.90 -27.03
CA ALA A 521 -5.79 2.62 -26.52
C ALA A 521 -4.79 2.29 -27.65
N LEU A 522 -5.21 1.46 -28.61
CA LEU A 522 -4.39 1.04 -29.75
C LEU A 522 -4.05 2.20 -30.67
N LEU A 523 -5.03 3.05 -31.02
CA LEU A 523 -4.79 4.21 -31.88
C LEU A 523 -3.98 5.31 -31.17
N THR A 524 -4.16 5.49 -29.86
CA THR A 524 -3.30 6.36 -29.05
C THR A 524 -1.85 5.87 -29.03
N ARG A 525 -1.60 4.55 -28.91
CA ARG A 525 -0.25 4.01 -29.02
C ARG A 525 0.34 4.16 -30.42
N ALA A 526 -0.46 3.94 -31.45
CA ALA A 526 -0.06 4.18 -32.83
C ALA A 526 0.36 5.65 -33.04
N ALA A 527 -0.44 6.60 -32.56
CA ALA A 527 -0.14 8.02 -32.63
C ALA A 527 1.14 8.40 -31.89
N HIS A 528 1.42 7.79 -30.73
CA HIS A 528 2.70 7.97 -30.03
C HIS A 528 3.89 7.67 -30.95
N TRP A 529 3.87 6.54 -31.66
CA TRP A 529 4.97 6.17 -32.56
C TRP A 529 5.04 7.00 -33.83
N TYR A 530 3.89 7.36 -34.41
CA TYR A 530 3.86 8.32 -35.50
C TYR A 530 4.47 9.66 -35.08
N ALA A 531 4.18 10.14 -33.86
CA ALA A 531 4.73 11.39 -33.35
C ALA A 531 6.26 11.32 -33.15
N GLN A 532 6.80 10.16 -32.75
CA GLN A 532 8.26 9.96 -32.70
C GLN A 532 8.87 9.94 -34.10
N ALA A 533 8.28 9.17 -35.03
CA ALA A 533 8.78 9.05 -36.39
C ALA A 533 8.83 10.40 -37.10
N VAL A 534 7.80 11.25 -36.94
CA VAL A 534 7.72 12.59 -37.55
C VAL A 534 8.87 13.50 -37.14
N LYS A 535 9.54 13.27 -36.00
CA LYS A 535 10.69 14.10 -35.59
C LYS A 535 11.88 13.98 -36.54
N THR A 536 12.07 12.81 -37.15
CA THR A 536 13.26 12.50 -37.97
C THR A 536 12.91 12.05 -39.39
N LEU A 537 11.63 11.77 -39.69
CA LEU A 537 11.16 11.49 -41.05
C LEU A 537 11.41 12.67 -41.99
N PRO A 538 12.02 12.43 -43.17
CA PRO A 538 12.17 13.47 -44.18
C PRO A 538 10.80 13.93 -44.70
N SER A 539 10.76 15.14 -45.27
CA SER A 539 9.58 15.65 -45.95
C SER A 539 9.16 14.69 -47.07
N GLY A 540 7.94 14.15 -46.98
CA GLY A 540 7.42 13.15 -47.91
C GLY A 540 6.08 12.57 -47.47
N LEU A 541 5.46 11.72 -48.30
CA LEU A 541 4.11 11.19 -48.05
C LEU A 541 3.99 10.37 -46.76
N PHE A 542 5.03 9.65 -46.35
CA PHE A 542 5.04 8.92 -45.07
C PHE A 542 4.96 9.84 -43.86
N ARG A 543 5.65 10.99 -43.91
CA ARG A 543 5.55 12.04 -42.88
C ARG A 543 4.14 12.63 -42.83
N VAL A 544 3.57 12.95 -44.00
CA VAL A 544 2.19 13.46 -44.11
C VAL A 544 1.18 12.47 -43.54
N LYS A 545 1.30 11.18 -43.87
CA LYS A 545 0.46 10.11 -43.30
C LYS A 545 0.54 10.11 -41.78
N ALA A 546 1.75 10.07 -41.22
CA ALA A 546 1.97 10.04 -39.77
C ALA A 546 1.39 11.28 -39.08
N GLU A 547 1.61 12.48 -39.63
CA GLU A 547 1.03 13.74 -39.13
C GLU A 547 -0.52 13.70 -39.17
N MET A 548 -1.12 13.21 -40.26
CA MET A 548 -2.57 13.07 -40.36
C MET A 548 -3.14 12.08 -39.34
N ARG A 549 -2.48 10.94 -39.12
CA ARG A 549 -2.90 9.94 -38.11
C ARG A 549 -2.81 10.50 -36.69
N VAL A 550 -1.76 11.25 -36.36
CA VAL A 550 -1.65 11.98 -35.09
C VAL A 550 -2.81 12.97 -34.93
N GLN A 551 -3.09 13.78 -35.95
CA GLN A 551 -4.20 14.75 -35.90
C GLN A 551 -5.58 14.10 -35.87
N GLN A 552 -5.73 12.91 -36.44
CA GLN A 552 -6.95 12.12 -36.34
C GLN A 552 -7.20 11.70 -34.89
N VAL A 553 -6.21 11.09 -34.24
CA VAL A 553 -6.31 10.66 -32.83
C VAL A 553 -6.56 11.84 -31.90
N LYS A 554 -5.89 12.99 -32.12
CA LYS A 554 -6.14 14.20 -31.34
C LYS A 554 -7.57 14.73 -31.44
N ARG A 555 -8.18 14.63 -32.62
CA ARG A 555 -9.57 15.05 -32.85
C ARG A 555 -10.57 14.08 -32.23
N GLU A 556 -10.30 12.78 -32.32
CA GLU A 556 -11.20 11.73 -31.82
C GLU A 556 -11.12 11.57 -30.29
N TYR A 557 -9.94 11.73 -29.70
CA TYR A 557 -9.67 11.34 -28.29
C TYR A 557 -9.06 12.46 -27.43
N GLY A 558 -8.87 13.66 -27.97
CA GLY A 558 -8.34 14.82 -27.24
C GLY A 558 -6.86 15.09 -27.49
N GLN A 559 -6.40 16.31 -27.17
CA GLN A 559 -5.06 16.82 -27.52
C GLN A 559 -3.91 16.00 -26.89
N ASP A 560 -4.14 15.45 -25.69
CA ASP A 560 -3.13 14.71 -24.93
C ASP A 560 -3.01 13.24 -25.38
N ALA A 561 -3.98 12.75 -26.16
CA ALA A 561 -4.08 11.35 -26.60
C ALA A 561 -3.02 10.95 -27.64
N ALA A 562 -2.20 11.89 -28.13
CA ALA A 562 -1.11 11.61 -29.08
C ALA A 562 0.29 11.84 -28.50
N GLY A 563 0.41 12.13 -27.20
CA GLY A 563 1.69 12.50 -26.63
C GLY A 563 1.68 12.66 -25.11
N SER A 564 1.48 11.57 -24.38
CA SER A 564 2.08 11.44 -23.04
C SER A 564 3.21 10.43 -23.14
N ALA A 565 4.41 10.93 -23.41
CA ALA A 565 5.59 10.24 -22.90
C ALA A 565 5.44 10.26 -21.38
N VAL A 566 5.62 9.11 -20.73
CA VAL A 566 6.04 9.09 -19.33
C VAL A 566 7.25 10.01 -19.26
N SER A 567 7.03 11.22 -18.76
CA SER A 567 8.09 12.21 -18.55
C SER A 567 8.81 11.80 -17.28
N GLY A 568 9.78 10.90 -17.43
CA GLY A 568 10.98 10.99 -16.59
C GLY A 568 11.57 12.37 -16.84
N ARG A 569 11.33 13.31 -15.92
CA ARG A 569 11.97 14.62 -15.97
C ARG A 569 13.47 14.43 -15.75
N ALA A 570 14.25 14.72 -16.78
CA ALA A 570 15.53 15.35 -16.60
C ALA A 570 15.27 16.82 -16.21
N GLY A 571 15.86 17.27 -15.10
CA GLY A 571 15.75 18.64 -14.58
C GLY A 571 15.77 18.67 -13.06
#